data_AF-A0A3M7FPW9-F1
#
_entry.id   AF-A0A3M7FPW9-F1
#
_cell.length_a   1.000
_cell.length_b   1.000
_cell.length_c   1.000
_cell.angle_alpha   90.00
_cell.angle_beta   90.00
_cell.angle_gamma   90.00
#
_symmetry.space_group_name_H-M   'P 1'
#
loop_
_entity.id
_entity.type
_entity.pdbx_description
1 polymer ?
#
loop_
_entity_poly.entity_id
_entity_poly.type
_entity_poly.pdbx_seq_one_letter_code
_entity_poly.pdbx_strand_id
1 'polypeptide(L)'
;MTDRLTQLQDAIDNMLTLQFTLQIYNQTKHPYADIPGQLSQAPKETKTEAGQLTNGDTTTQQPNGPSQPQQQAQQQAQQEGPEEEKPPVPDTPENFERALRELAQAMVLQEQQMEVLINSLPGLERNEAEQVQRMRALEAELREVEAERVKAEEERVKMLDALGGVMVGARRVP
;
A
#
# COMPACT_ATOMS: atom_id res chain seq x y z
N MET A 1 -14.27 6.15 16.23
CA MET A 1 -14.40 7.11 15.13
C MET A 1 -13.30 8.17 15.30
N THR A 2 -12.05 7.73 15.42
CA THR A 2 -10.98 8.52 16.09
C THR A 2 -9.74 8.72 15.21
N ASP A 3 -9.64 8.09 14.04
CA ASP A 3 -8.33 7.97 13.42
C ASP A 3 -8.21 8.56 12.01
N ARG A 4 -8.97 9.63 11.72
CA ARG A 4 -8.83 10.33 10.44
C ARG A 4 -7.49 11.08 10.34
N LEU A 5 -7.03 11.63 11.46
CA LEU A 5 -5.74 12.33 11.50
C LEU A 5 -4.56 11.36 11.35
N THR A 6 -4.62 10.19 11.98
CA THR A 6 -3.59 9.15 11.80
C THR A 6 -3.68 8.51 10.42
N GLN A 7 -4.88 8.29 9.89
CA GLN A 7 -5.04 7.87 8.48
C GLN A 7 -4.41 8.86 7.50
N LEU A 8 -4.48 10.17 7.78
CA LEU A 8 -3.79 11.17 6.97
C LEU A 8 -2.26 11.07 7.12
N GLN A 9 -1.75 10.80 8.32
CA GLN A 9 -0.33 10.55 8.54
C GLN A 9 0.14 9.31 7.75
N ASP A 10 -0.58 8.19 7.86
CA ASP A 10 -0.29 6.96 7.11
C ASP A 10 -0.34 7.21 5.58
N ALA A 11 -1.30 8.02 5.11
CA ALA A 11 -1.44 8.34 3.70
C ALA A 11 -0.25 9.17 3.17
N ILE A 12 0.24 10.12 3.97
CA ILE A 12 1.43 10.93 3.65
C ILE A 12 2.69 10.06 3.67
N ASP A 13 2.85 9.18 4.66
CA ASP A 13 4.00 8.28 4.76
C ASP A 13 4.06 7.30 3.58
N ASN A 14 2.91 6.79 3.15
CA ASN A 14 2.80 5.96 1.95
C ASN A 14 3.13 6.76 0.67
N MET A 15 2.70 8.03 0.56
CA MET A 15 3.06 8.88 -0.57
C MET A 15 4.58 9.11 -0.63
N LEU A 16 5.23 9.40 0.50
CA LEU A 16 6.67 9.59 0.57
C LEU A 16 7.44 8.33 0.18
N THR A 17 6.96 7.17 0.63
CA THR A 17 7.51 5.87 0.24
C THR A 17 7.42 5.69 -1.28
N LEU A 18 6.26 5.97 -1.87
CA LEU A 18 6.05 5.85 -3.31
C LEU A 18 6.95 6.79 -4.13
N GLN A 19 7.13 8.04 -3.67
CA GLN A 19 8.04 9.00 -4.31
C GLN A 19 9.50 8.55 -4.24
N PHE A 20 9.93 8.00 -3.10
CA PHE A 20 11.28 7.48 -2.95
C PHE A 20 11.51 6.24 -3.83
N THR A 21 10.55 5.32 -3.88
CA THR A 21 10.59 4.16 -4.78
C THR A 21 10.65 4.59 -6.24
N LEU A 22 9.89 5.61 -6.64
CA LEU A 22 9.96 6.17 -8.00
C LEU A 22 11.36 6.69 -8.33
N GLN A 23 11.98 7.42 -7.40
CA GLN A 23 13.32 7.96 -7.61
C GLN A 23 14.36 6.86 -7.77
N ILE A 24 14.31 5.82 -6.92
CA ILE A 24 15.19 4.66 -7.05
C ILE A 24 14.91 3.93 -8.36
N TYR A 25 13.64 3.71 -8.71
CA TYR A 25 13.26 3.02 -9.93
C TYR A 25 13.77 3.77 -11.17
N ASN A 26 13.66 5.10 -11.19
CA ASN A 26 14.20 5.92 -12.26
C ASN A 26 15.72 5.78 -12.36
N GLN A 27 16.43 5.91 -11.23
CA GLN A 27 17.90 5.82 -11.23
C GLN A 27 18.42 4.44 -11.66
N THR A 28 17.74 3.37 -11.23
CA THR A 28 18.22 1.99 -11.41
C THR A 28 17.72 1.31 -12.68
N LYS A 29 16.53 1.69 -13.19
CA LYS A 29 15.84 0.99 -14.28
C LYS A 29 15.67 1.78 -15.56
N HIS A 30 16.12 3.04 -15.62
CA HIS A 30 16.03 3.83 -16.84
C HIS A 30 16.74 3.15 -18.03
N PRO A 31 16.11 3.08 -19.21
CA PRO A 31 16.75 2.53 -20.39
C PRO A 31 17.89 3.45 -20.87
N TYR A 32 18.89 2.86 -21.52
CA TYR A 32 19.95 3.63 -22.16
C TYR A 32 19.40 4.46 -23.32
N ALA A 33 19.84 5.70 -23.43
CA ALA A 33 19.48 6.57 -24.54
C ALA A 33 20.31 6.22 -25.79
N ASP A 34 19.65 6.20 -26.96
CA ASP A 34 20.31 6.05 -28.25
C ASP A 34 20.68 7.43 -28.80
N ILE A 35 21.98 7.73 -28.86
CA ILE A 35 22.52 8.98 -29.41
C ILE A 35 22.98 8.72 -30.85
N PRO A 36 22.47 9.48 -31.84
CA PRO A 36 22.88 9.31 -33.23
C PRO A 36 24.39 9.40 -33.42
N GLY A 37 24.98 8.39 -34.05
CA GLY A 37 26.42 8.32 -34.32
C GLY A 37 27.28 7.72 -33.20
N GLN A 38 26.69 7.34 -32.06
CA GLN A 38 27.37 6.60 -30.99
C GLN A 38 27.00 5.12 -31.01
N LEU A 39 27.93 4.25 -30.61
CA LEU A 39 27.66 2.84 -30.41
C LEU A 39 26.81 2.67 -29.14
N SER A 40 25.78 1.82 -29.18
CA SER A 40 24.90 1.62 -28.03
C SER A 40 25.69 1.15 -26.81
N GLN A 41 25.47 1.82 -25.68
CA GLN A 41 26.09 1.52 -24.39
C GLN A 41 25.32 0.44 -23.62
N ALA A 42 24.22 -0.07 -24.19
CA ALA A 42 23.45 -1.14 -23.57
C ALA A 42 24.31 -2.41 -23.41
N PRO A 43 24.27 -3.09 -22.25
CA PRO A 43 24.88 -4.40 -22.07
C PRO A 43 24.40 -5.34 -23.18
N LYS A 44 25.33 -5.89 -23.94
CA LYS A 44 25.01 -6.86 -24.98
C LYS A 44 24.53 -8.15 -24.31
N GLU A 45 23.24 -8.40 -24.32
CA GLU A 45 22.70 -9.70 -23.93
C GLU A 45 23.19 -10.74 -24.95
N THR A 46 24.11 -11.62 -24.56
CA THR A 46 24.40 -12.84 -25.33
C THR A 46 23.20 -13.77 -25.20
N LYS A 47 22.16 -13.51 -25.99
CA LYS A 47 21.15 -14.52 -26.28
C LYS A 47 21.79 -15.53 -27.23
N THR A 48 22.12 -16.71 -26.72
CA THR A 48 22.31 -17.90 -27.55
C THR A 48 20.94 -18.28 -28.12
N GLU A 49 20.52 -17.60 -29.18
CA GLU A 49 19.33 -17.99 -29.93
C GLU A 49 19.69 -19.11 -30.88
N ALA A 50 19.20 -20.30 -30.55
CA ALA A 50 19.11 -21.41 -31.46
C ALA A 50 18.19 -21.04 -32.64
N GLY A 51 18.77 -21.00 -33.84
CA GLY A 51 18.09 -21.41 -35.08
C GLY A 51 17.27 -20.36 -35.83
N GLN A 52 17.95 -19.59 -36.68
CA GLN A 52 17.41 -19.27 -38.01
C GLN A 52 18.57 -19.22 -39.01
N LEU A 53 18.64 -20.26 -39.84
CA LEU A 53 19.57 -20.37 -40.96
C LEU A 53 19.08 -19.46 -42.09
N THR A 54 19.88 -18.47 -42.46
CA THR A 54 19.84 -17.87 -43.80
C THR A 54 21.24 -18.01 -44.41
N ASN A 55 21.27 -18.56 -45.63
CA ASN A 55 22.46 -19.01 -46.35
C ASN A 55 23.23 -17.86 -47.03
N GLY A 56 24.55 -18.06 -47.13
CA GLY A 56 25.49 -17.35 -48.01
C GLY A 56 26.55 -16.57 -47.22
N ASP A 57 27.86 -16.78 -47.34
CA ASP A 57 28.67 -17.58 -48.25
C ASP A 57 30.11 -17.63 -47.66
N THR A 58 30.82 -18.76 -47.87
CA THR A 58 32.30 -18.98 -47.91
C THR A 58 33.23 -18.32 -46.84
N THR A 59 34.18 -19.00 -46.15
CA THR A 59 35.18 -19.96 -46.66
C THR A 59 36.06 -20.51 -45.51
N THR A 60 36.27 -21.83 -45.52
CA THR A 60 37.43 -22.65 -45.06
C THR A 60 37.88 -22.65 -43.58
N GLN A 61 37.64 -23.76 -42.88
CA GLN A 61 38.61 -24.85 -42.63
C GLN A 61 38.05 -25.92 -41.65
N GLN A 62 38.11 -27.18 -42.07
CA GLN A 62 37.93 -28.43 -41.31
C GLN A 62 39.34 -29.03 -41.02
N PRO A 63 39.57 -30.16 -40.29
CA PRO A 63 38.61 -31.15 -39.73
C PRO A 63 38.96 -31.81 -38.35
N ASN A 64 37.98 -32.57 -37.84
CA ASN A 64 38.04 -33.88 -37.14
C ASN A 64 38.34 -34.05 -35.63
N GLY A 65 37.39 -34.72 -34.94
CA GLY A 65 37.58 -35.51 -33.71
C GLY A 65 36.29 -35.62 -32.85
N PRO A 66 35.82 -36.81 -32.40
CA PRO A 66 34.38 -37.08 -32.25
C PRO A 66 33.76 -36.73 -30.88
N SER A 67 32.46 -36.47 -30.93
CA SER A 67 31.54 -36.28 -29.80
C SER A 67 31.31 -37.56 -29.00
N GLN A 68 31.26 -37.44 -27.68
CA GLN A 68 30.37 -38.27 -26.85
C GLN A 68 29.69 -37.37 -25.79
N PRO A 69 28.37 -37.55 -25.55
CA PRO A 69 27.63 -36.79 -24.56
C PRO A 69 27.60 -37.55 -23.23
N GLN A 70 27.87 -36.88 -22.10
CA GLN A 70 27.28 -37.36 -20.86
C GLN A 70 27.11 -36.28 -19.79
N GLN A 71 25.85 -36.23 -19.36
CA GLN A 71 25.29 -35.57 -18.21
C GLN A 71 26.17 -35.67 -16.96
N GLN A 72 26.38 -34.53 -16.30
CA GLN A 72 26.39 -34.46 -14.85
C GLN A 72 25.75 -33.14 -14.43
N ALA A 73 24.48 -33.26 -14.05
CA ALA A 73 23.83 -32.29 -13.19
C ALA A 73 24.33 -32.49 -11.76
N GLN A 74 24.30 -31.38 -11.01
CA GLN A 74 24.47 -31.25 -9.56
C GLN A 74 25.89 -31.33 -9.02
N GLN A 75 26.48 -30.15 -8.78
CA GLN A 75 26.72 -29.63 -7.43
C GLN A 75 27.54 -28.34 -7.55
N GLN A 76 26.95 -27.21 -7.14
CA GLN A 76 27.69 -26.13 -6.47
C GLN A 76 26.67 -25.13 -5.92
N ALA A 77 26.11 -25.48 -4.76
CA ALA A 77 25.81 -24.47 -3.76
C ALA A 77 27.13 -24.16 -3.02
N GLN A 78 27.29 -22.89 -2.66
CA GLN A 78 28.32 -22.32 -1.77
C GLN A 78 29.72 -22.11 -2.35
N GLN A 79 29.93 -20.91 -2.88
CA GLN A 79 31.10 -20.07 -2.56
C GLN A 79 30.63 -18.61 -2.50
N GLU A 80 30.27 -18.15 -1.30
CA GLU A 80 30.12 -16.72 -0.98
C GLU A 80 31.51 -16.08 -0.96
N GLY A 81 31.97 -15.60 -2.11
CA GLY A 81 32.90 -14.47 -2.17
C GLY A 81 32.10 -13.17 -2.12
N PRO A 82 32.73 -12.01 -1.81
CA PRO A 82 32.02 -10.73 -1.88
C PRO A 82 31.45 -10.58 -3.29
N GLU A 83 30.12 -10.66 -3.42
CA GLU A 83 29.44 -10.43 -4.69
C GLU A 83 29.82 -9.02 -5.13
N GLU A 84 30.63 -8.90 -6.18
CA GLU A 84 30.73 -7.66 -6.95
C GLU A 84 29.30 -7.30 -7.33
N GLU A 85 28.80 -6.21 -6.74
CA GLU A 85 27.46 -5.69 -6.91
C GLU A 85 27.27 -5.32 -8.39
N LYS A 86 26.83 -6.30 -9.18
CA LYS A 86 26.61 -6.12 -10.61
C LYS A 86 25.56 -5.03 -10.78
N PRO A 87 25.79 -4.01 -11.63
CA PRO A 87 24.87 -2.91 -11.77
C PRO A 87 23.46 -3.43 -12.14
N PRO A 88 22.40 -2.81 -11.60
CA PRO A 88 21.03 -3.24 -11.86
C PRO A 88 20.78 -3.25 -13.37
N VAL A 89 20.23 -4.36 -13.86
CA VAL A 89 19.88 -4.49 -15.28
C VAL A 89 18.72 -3.54 -15.59
N PRO A 90 18.87 -2.61 -16.56
CA PRO A 90 17.80 -1.71 -16.95
C PRO A 90 16.59 -2.45 -17.52
N ASP A 91 15.42 -1.85 -17.38
CA ASP A 91 14.20 -2.40 -17.98
C ASP A 91 14.13 -1.98 -19.46
N THR A 92 13.34 -2.71 -20.26
CA THR A 92 13.06 -2.27 -21.64
C THR A 92 12.28 -0.95 -21.61
N PRO A 93 12.43 -0.07 -22.63
CA PRO A 93 11.74 1.22 -22.66
C PRO A 93 10.22 1.12 -22.45
N GLU A 94 9.58 0.12 -23.05
CA GLU A 94 8.13 -0.09 -22.94
C GLU A 94 7.70 -0.50 -21.52
N ASN A 95 8.50 -1.35 -20.86
CA ASN A 95 8.21 -1.78 -19.50
C ASN A 95 8.45 -0.64 -18.50
N PHE A 96 9.51 0.14 -18.71
CA PHE A 96 9.84 1.30 -17.90
C PHE A 96 8.74 2.37 -18.00
N GLU A 97 8.30 2.72 -19.21
CA GLU A 97 7.20 3.67 -19.41
C GLU A 97 5.87 3.18 -18.83
N ARG A 98 5.58 1.87 -18.94
CA ARG A 98 4.38 1.29 -18.34
C ARG A 98 4.42 1.42 -16.81
N ALA A 99 5.54 1.05 -16.19
CA ALA A 99 5.72 1.14 -14.75
C ALA A 99 5.66 2.59 -14.23
N LEU A 100 6.27 3.53 -14.94
CA LEU A 100 6.18 4.96 -14.61
C LEU A 100 4.73 5.46 -14.66
N ARG A 101 3.96 5.04 -15.67
CA ARG A 101 2.54 5.43 -15.80
C ARG A 101 1.70 4.86 -14.66
N GLU A 102 1.92 3.61 -14.28
CA GLU A 102 1.24 2.97 -13.15
C GLU A 102 1.56 3.67 -11.83
N LEU A 103 2.83 3.97 -11.59
CA LEU A 103 3.27 4.66 -10.38
C LEU A 103 2.71 6.09 -10.31
N ALA A 104 2.70 6.82 -11.43
CA ALA A 104 2.07 8.14 -11.52
C ALA A 104 0.56 8.09 -11.22
N GLN A 105 -0.16 7.08 -11.74
CA GLN A 105 -1.58 6.89 -11.42
C GLN A 105 -1.81 6.60 -9.94
N ALA A 106 -0.96 5.77 -9.34
CA ALA A 106 -1.02 5.48 -7.91
C ALA A 106 -0.78 6.73 -7.05
N MET A 107 0.17 7.61 -7.42
CA MET A 107 0.38 8.89 -6.73
C MET A 107 -0.84 9.80 -6.79
N VAL A 108 -1.45 9.95 -7.98
CA VAL A 108 -2.65 10.79 -8.14
C VAL A 108 -3.82 10.24 -7.33
N LEU A 109 -3.99 8.92 -7.29
CA LEU A 109 -5.04 8.30 -6.48
C LEU A 109 -4.79 8.55 -4.97
N GLN A 110 -3.54 8.46 -4.53
CA GLN A 110 -3.15 8.75 -3.15
C GLN A 110 -3.41 10.22 -2.80
N GLU A 111 -3.13 11.15 -3.71
CA GLU A 111 -3.44 12.58 -3.55
C GLU A 111 -4.94 12.82 -3.36
N GLN A 112 -5.78 12.24 -4.22
CA GLN A 112 -7.23 12.32 -4.09
C GLN A 112 -7.71 11.72 -2.75
N GLN A 113 -7.12 10.62 -2.32
CA GLN A 113 -7.44 10.03 -1.02
C GLN A 113 -7.10 10.98 0.13
N MET A 114 -5.95 11.66 0.07
CA MET A 114 -5.58 12.67 1.05
C MET A 114 -6.55 13.86 1.04
N GLU A 115 -6.98 14.35 -0.13
CA GLU A 115 -7.97 15.42 -0.22
C GLU A 115 -9.30 15.03 0.44
N VAL A 116 -9.79 13.82 0.17
CA VAL A 116 -11.01 13.30 0.81
C VAL A 116 -10.83 13.20 2.32
N LEU A 117 -9.66 12.73 2.78
CA LEU A 117 -9.36 12.64 4.21
C LEU A 117 -9.35 14.03 4.86
N ILE A 118 -8.67 15.01 4.26
CA ILE A 118 -8.61 16.40 4.73
C ILE A 118 -10.01 17.01 4.79
N ASN A 119 -10.81 16.88 3.74
CA ASN A 119 -12.18 17.40 3.69
C ASN A 119 -13.11 16.69 4.69
N SER A 120 -12.78 15.46 5.08
CA SER A 120 -13.53 14.71 6.10
C SER A 120 -13.04 14.95 7.54
N LEU A 121 -12.01 15.79 7.76
CA LEU A 121 -11.49 16.05 9.10
C LEU A 121 -12.55 16.76 9.96
N PRO A 122 -12.95 16.17 11.09
CA PRO A 122 -13.94 16.78 11.95
C PRO A 122 -13.36 18.05 12.59
N GLY A 123 -14.12 19.14 12.52
CA GLY A 123 -13.73 20.42 13.14
C GLY A 123 -12.84 21.32 12.28
N LEU A 124 -12.56 20.97 11.02
CA LEU A 124 -11.75 21.81 10.12
C LEU A 124 -12.35 23.21 9.89
N GLU A 125 -13.69 23.32 9.91
CA GLU A 125 -14.41 24.58 9.66
C GLU A 125 -14.70 25.41 10.91
N ARG A 126 -14.41 24.89 12.11
CA ARG A 126 -14.78 25.53 13.39
C ARG A 126 -13.56 26.05 14.12
N ASN A 127 -13.70 27.20 14.76
CA ASN A 127 -12.67 27.71 15.66
C ASN A 127 -12.72 26.98 17.03
N GLU A 128 -11.61 27.04 17.76
CA GLU A 128 -11.45 26.39 19.06
C GLU A 128 -12.46 26.91 20.09
N ALA A 129 -12.76 28.21 20.08
CA ALA A 129 -13.68 28.82 21.02
C ALA A 129 -15.12 28.28 20.87
N GLU A 130 -15.61 28.15 19.64
CA GLU A 130 -16.89 27.53 19.32
C GLU A 130 -16.91 26.05 19.71
N GLN A 131 -15.81 25.35 19.48
CA GLN A 131 -15.69 23.94 19.89
C GLN A 131 -15.77 23.79 21.41
N VAL A 132 -15.07 24.62 22.17
CA VAL A 132 -15.13 24.63 23.65
C VAL A 132 -16.52 25.01 24.14
N GLN A 133 -17.15 26.01 23.54
CA GLN A 133 -18.52 26.39 23.90
C GLN A 133 -19.51 25.25 23.65
N ARG A 134 -19.39 24.56 22.51
CA ARG A 134 -20.19 23.39 22.18
C ARG A 134 -19.95 22.24 23.15
N MET A 135 -18.70 22.00 23.57
CA MET A 135 -18.40 20.99 24.60
C MET A 135 -19.14 21.30 25.91
N ARG A 136 -19.07 22.55 26.39
CA ARG A 136 -19.78 22.96 27.61
C ARG A 136 -21.29 22.81 27.51
N ALA A 137 -21.86 23.13 26.34
CA ALA A 137 -23.29 22.97 26.10
C ALA A 137 -23.70 21.48 26.13
N LEU A 138 -22.93 20.61 25.47
CA LEU A 138 -23.16 19.16 25.47
C LEU A 138 -22.98 18.54 26.85
N GLU A 139 -22.01 19.02 27.65
CA GLU A 139 -21.83 18.61 29.04
C GLU A 139 -23.04 18.96 29.91
N ALA A 140 -23.62 20.15 29.72
CA ALA A 140 -24.82 20.57 30.43
C ALA A 140 -26.04 19.72 30.03
N GLU A 141 -26.23 19.49 28.73
CA GLU A 141 -27.30 18.63 28.19
C GLU A 141 -27.17 17.19 28.70
N LEU A 142 -25.96 16.62 28.69
CA LEU A 142 -25.70 15.29 29.25
C LEU A 142 -26.10 15.19 30.73
N ARG A 143 -25.84 16.25 31.51
CA ARG A 143 -26.19 16.28 32.94
C ARG A 143 -27.70 16.30 33.15
N GLU A 144 -28.44 17.02 32.30
CA GLU A 144 -29.90 17.08 32.36
C GLU A 144 -30.51 15.73 31.98
N VAL A 145 -30.08 15.14 30.87
CA VAL A 145 -30.55 13.83 30.40
C VAL A 145 -30.26 12.73 31.41
N GLU A 146 -29.09 12.73 32.05
CA GLU A 146 -28.79 11.75 33.10
C GLU A 146 -29.66 11.95 34.35
N ALA A 147 -29.96 13.19 34.74
CA ALA A 147 -30.88 13.46 35.85
C ALA A 147 -32.31 13.00 35.54
N GLU A 148 -32.78 13.15 34.31
CA GLU A 148 -34.04 12.60 33.84
C GLU A 148 -34.02 11.06 33.85
N ARG A 149 -32.93 10.45 33.37
CA ARG A 149 -32.75 8.99 33.38
C ARG A 149 -32.86 8.43 34.79
N VAL A 150 -32.20 9.07 35.77
CA VAL A 150 -32.24 8.65 37.17
C VAL A 150 -33.65 8.74 37.75
N LYS A 151 -34.39 9.82 37.49
CA LYS A 151 -35.78 9.96 37.95
C LYS A 151 -36.70 8.90 37.33
N ALA A 152 -36.59 8.67 36.03
CA ALA A 152 -37.35 7.64 35.34
C ALA A 152 -37.04 6.23 35.87
N GLU A 153 -35.78 5.97 36.22
CA GLU A 153 -35.35 4.72 36.84
C GLU A 153 -35.94 4.56 38.25
N GLU A 154 -35.96 5.61 39.07
CA GLU A 154 -36.60 5.60 40.38
C GLU A 154 -38.11 5.33 40.30
N GLU A 155 -38.81 5.98 39.37
CA GLU A 155 -40.24 5.76 39.15
C GLU A 155 -40.53 4.35 38.67
N ARG A 156 -39.71 3.83 37.75
CA ARG A 156 -39.80 2.45 37.28
C ARG A 156 -39.65 1.46 38.42
N VAL A 157 -38.67 1.64 39.31
CA VAL A 157 -38.46 0.76 40.48
C VAL A 157 -39.69 0.79 41.39
N LYS A 158 -40.23 1.99 41.69
CA LYS A 158 -41.45 2.14 42.51
C LYS A 158 -42.65 1.41 41.89
N MET A 159 -42.84 1.49 40.57
CA MET A 159 -43.92 0.78 39.88
C MET A 159 -43.72 -0.74 39.90
N LEU A 160 -42.49 -1.22 39.75
CA LEU A 160 -42.17 -2.65 39.85
C LEU A 160 -42.44 -3.20 41.25
N ASP A 161 -42.07 -2.47 42.30
CA ASP A 161 -42.36 -2.85 43.69
C ASP A 161 -43.87 -2.93 43.95
N ALA A 162 -44.64 -1.95 43.46
CA ALA A 162 -46.10 -1.96 43.55
C ALA A 162 -46.73 -3.17 42.84
N LEU A 163 -46.26 -3.48 41.62
CA LEU A 163 -46.70 -4.66 40.87
C LEU A 163 -46.32 -5.96 41.59
N GLY A 164 -45.12 -6.05 42.17
CA GLY A 164 -44.67 -7.17 42.98
C GLY A 164 -45.60 -7.40 44.19
N GLY A 165 -46.00 -6.33 44.87
CA GLY A 165 -46.98 -6.39 45.96
C GLY A 165 -48.33 -6.97 45.51
N VAL A 166 -48.85 -6.53 44.36
CA VAL A 166 -50.11 -7.05 43.79
C VAL A 166 -49.99 -8.52 43.39
N MET A 167 -48.89 -8.94 42.75
CA MET A 167 -48.67 -10.35 42.39
C MET A 167 -48.60 -11.27 43.62
N VAL A 168 -47.91 -10.84 44.69
CA VAL A 168 -47.84 -11.61 45.94
C VAL A 168 -49.21 -11.68 46.62
N GLY A 169 -49.98 -10.59 46.59
CA GLY A 169 -51.35 -10.55 47.09
C GLY A 169 -52.27 -11.51 46.33
N ALA A 170 -52.24 -11.48 44.99
CA ALA A 170 -53.05 -12.37 44.14
C ALA A 170 -52.69 -13.86 44.30
N ARG A 171 -51.42 -14.19 44.56
CA ARG A 171 -50.98 -15.59 44.81
C ARG A 171 -51.36 -16.10 46.22
N ARG A 172 -51.65 -15.21 47.17
CA ARG A 172 -52.03 -15.55 48.56
C ARG A 172 -53.54 -15.72 48.77
N VAL A 173 -54.37 -15.38 47.79
CA VAL A 173 -55.80 -15.67 47.84
C VAL A 173 -56.00 -17.14 47.37
N PRO A 174 -56.62 -18.01 48.19
CA PRO A 174 -56.80 -19.43 47.87
C PRO A 174 -57.76 -19.68 46.71
#